data_AF-A0A3A5V8B6-F1
#
_entry.id   AF-A0A3A5V8B6-F1
#
_cell.length_a   1.000
_cell.length_b   1.000
_cell.length_c   1.000
_cell.angle_alpha   90.00
_cell.angle_beta   90.00
_cell.angle_gamma   90.00
#
_symmetry.space_group_name_H-M   'P 1'
#
loop_
_entity.id
_entity.type
_entity.pdbx_description
1 polymer ?
#
loop_
_entity_poly.entity_id
_entity_poly.type
_entity_poly.pdbx_seq_one_letter_code
_entity_poly.pdbx_strand_id
1 'polypeptide(L)'
;MIACDDMPVRSADPLTDDVGPFNRLSASQANTWDDCPRLWWYQNKMRLKFPQTPPLFLGRAVEECVCRVLMESPGLVFANAPVDIIANGVDHLLPLFDDELPDDFLSWCESRVDVHWPGIRDSMHEEWSKDARKAGNWHEYSMEAYRDMCVSALRMHLDEVRICMETVSQTELNNWRDGKRPEIPAPDGRSKEGPNPIARKGDCTLVEAWEIARPWFVDPDAPLFSHNVIHPEHWFQGEYDLVYRHCGKIRIMDLKASRGGGDRSGNYIEQLR
;
A
#
# COMPACT_ATOMS: atom_id res chain seq x y z
N MET A 1 6.80 23.63 -11.51
CA MET A 1 5.83 23.58 -10.38
C MET A 1 4.89 22.45 -10.72
N ILE A 2 5.12 21.26 -10.17
CA ILE A 2 4.18 20.15 -10.30
C ILE A 2 2.96 20.59 -9.48
N ALA A 3 1.80 20.71 -10.10
CA ALA A 3 0.57 21.00 -9.37
C ALA A 3 0.40 19.90 -8.31
N CYS A 4 -0.03 20.26 -7.10
CA CYS A 4 -0.29 19.28 -6.03
C CYS A 4 -1.37 18.24 -6.38
N ASP A 5 -2.01 18.38 -7.54
CA ASP A 5 -3.11 17.53 -8.00
C ASP A 5 -2.66 16.30 -8.82
N ASP A 6 -1.44 16.32 -9.38
CA ASP A 6 -0.94 15.21 -10.20
C ASP A 6 -0.12 14.23 -9.36
N MET A 7 -0.46 12.94 -9.46
CA MET A 7 0.41 11.88 -8.94
C MET A 7 1.83 12.07 -9.50
N PRO A 8 2.90 11.87 -8.70
CA PRO A 8 4.28 12.03 -9.17
C PRO A 8 4.72 10.88 -10.12
N VAL A 9 3.76 10.21 -10.78
CA VAL A 9 3.92 8.89 -11.36
C VAL A 9 3.31 8.86 -12.75
N ARG A 10 4.10 8.42 -13.74
CA ARG A 10 3.61 8.17 -15.09
C ARG A 10 4.16 6.85 -15.62
N SER A 11 3.42 6.24 -16.53
CA SER A 11 3.96 5.18 -17.39
C SER A 11 5.16 5.71 -18.17
N ALA A 12 6.14 4.84 -18.44
CA ALA A 12 7.26 5.21 -19.30
C ALA A 12 6.73 5.71 -20.65
N ASP A 13 7.17 6.88 -21.09
CA ASP A 13 6.97 7.31 -22.46
C ASP A 13 8.23 6.97 -23.27
N PRO A 14 8.18 5.95 -24.15
CA PRO A 14 9.36 5.52 -24.91
C PRO A 14 9.96 6.60 -25.81
N LEU A 15 9.20 7.66 -26.13
CA LEU A 15 9.68 8.76 -26.98
C LEU A 15 10.54 9.76 -26.21
N THR A 16 10.36 9.83 -24.88
CA THR A 16 11.08 10.77 -24.01
C THR A 16 12.02 10.08 -23.02
N ASP A 17 11.96 8.75 -22.92
CA ASP A 17 12.79 7.93 -22.06
C ASP A 17 14.20 7.69 -22.61
N ASP A 18 15.11 8.62 -22.31
CA ASP A 18 16.54 8.58 -22.67
C ASP A 18 17.38 7.67 -21.76
N VAL A 19 16.90 7.34 -20.56
CA VAL A 19 17.56 6.41 -19.61
C VAL A 19 17.33 4.96 -20.02
N GLY A 20 16.11 4.62 -20.43
CA GLY A 20 15.70 3.29 -20.87
C GLY A 20 15.42 2.30 -19.72
N PRO A 21 14.65 1.23 -19.98
CA PRO A 21 14.08 0.34 -18.96
C PRO A 21 15.09 -0.49 -18.16
N PHE A 22 16.33 -0.65 -18.64
CA PHE A 22 17.33 -1.52 -18.03
C PHE A 22 18.46 -0.78 -17.30
N ASN A 23 18.46 0.56 -17.34
CA ASN A 23 19.53 1.38 -16.78
C ASN A 23 19.11 2.14 -15.52
N ARG A 24 17.86 2.00 -15.07
CA ARG A 24 17.37 2.65 -13.86
C ARG A 24 17.82 1.86 -12.63
N LEU A 25 18.34 2.59 -11.64
CA LEU A 25 18.70 2.04 -10.34
C LEU A 25 17.51 2.20 -9.39
N SER A 26 17.12 1.13 -8.70
CA SER A 26 16.27 1.27 -7.52
C SER A 26 17.10 1.68 -6.31
N ALA A 27 16.47 2.27 -5.29
CA ALA A 27 17.14 2.61 -4.03
C ALA A 27 17.87 1.39 -3.42
N SER A 28 17.24 0.20 -3.46
CA SER A 28 17.87 -1.04 -3.01
C SER A 28 19.13 -1.43 -3.80
N GLN A 29 19.18 -1.13 -5.11
CA GLN A 29 20.37 -1.36 -5.93
C GLN A 29 21.46 -0.33 -5.65
N ALA A 30 21.11 0.93 -5.42
CA ALA A 30 22.05 1.97 -5.02
C ALA A 30 22.71 1.61 -3.68
N ASN A 31 21.93 1.26 -2.65
CA ASN A 31 22.47 0.85 -1.35
C ASN A 31 23.37 -0.39 -1.50
N THR A 32 22.93 -1.41 -2.25
CA THR A 32 23.78 -2.61 -2.47
C THR A 32 25.09 -2.26 -3.16
N TRP A 33 25.11 -1.28 -4.05
CA TRP A 33 26.33 -0.80 -4.69
C TRP A 33 27.25 -0.11 -3.69
N ASP A 34 26.71 0.77 -2.86
CA ASP A 34 27.49 1.51 -1.85
C ASP A 34 28.04 0.59 -0.76
N ASP A 35 27.24 -0.40 -0.31
CA ASP A 35 27.63 -1.39 0.69
C ASP A 35 28.65 -2.40 0.15
N CYS A 36 28.38 -2.97 -1.02
CA CYS A 36 29.20 -4.02 -1.61
C CYS A 36 29.07 -4.08 -3.15
N PRO A 37 29.92 -3.34 -3.89
CA PRO A 37 29.91 -3.33 -5.35
C PRO A 37 30.06 -4.72 -5.99
N ARG A 38 30.78 -5.63 -5.31
CA ARG A 38 30.97 -7.02 -5.77
C ARG A 38 29.68 -7.82 -5.66
N LEU A 39 28.92 -7.67 -4.58
CA LEU A 39 27.61 -8.30 -4.43
C LEU A 39 26.64 -7.75 -5.48
N TRP A 40 26.63 -6.43 -5.68
CA TRP A 40 25.85 -5.79 -6.73
C TRP A 40 26.18 -6.35 -8.12
N TRP A 41 27.47 -6.50 -8.44
CA TRP A 41 27.93 -7.07 -9.72
C TRP A 41 27.41 -8.51 -9.91
N TYR A 42 27.50 -9.34 -8.87
CA TYR A 42 26.99 -10.71 -8.92
C TYR A 42 25.47 -10.78 -9.13
N GLN A 43 24.70 -9.92 -8.48
CA GLN A 43 23.24 -9.89 -8.61
C GLN A 43 22.78 -9.31 -9.95
N ASN A 44 23.32 -8.15 -10.32
CA ASN A 44 22.76 -7.32 -11.40
C ASN A 44 23.44 -7.59 -12.75
N LYS A 45 24.73 -7.94 -12.76
CA LYS A 45 25.48 -8.22 -14.01
C LYS A 45 25.62 -9.71 -14.28
N MET A 46 26.01 -10.50 -13.28
CA MET A 46 26.12 -11.97 -13.43
C MET A 46 24.77 -12.70 -13.24
N ARG A 47 23.72 -11.99 -12.80
CA ARG A 47 22.36 -12.52 -12.59
C ARG A 47 22.29 -13.71 -11.63
N LEU A 48 23.21 -13.80 -10.67
CA LEU A 48 23.17 -14.81 -9.63
C LEU A 48 21.98 -14.56 -8.71
N LYS A 49 21.16 -15.60 -8.51
CA LYS A 49 19.91 -15.51 -7.73
C LYS A 49 20.14 -16.00 -6.31
N PHE A 50 19.66 -15.23 -5.34
CA PHE A 50 19.75 -15.57 -3.92
C PHE A 50 18.64 -16.53 -3.50
N PRO A 51 18.83 -17.30 -2.42
CA PRO A 51 17.77 -18.08 -1.84
C PRO A 51 16.54 -17.24 -1.48
N GLN A 52 15.38 -17.88 -1.47
CA GLN A 52 14.07 -17.29 -1.15
C GLN A 52 13.69 -17.70 0.27
N THR A 53 13.82 -16.77 1.22
CA THR A 53 13.62 -17.02 2.65
C THR A 53 12.20 -16.62 3.09
N PRO A 54 11.64 -17.24 4.14
CA PRO A 54 10.30 -16.91 4.63
C PRO A 54 10.05 -15.42 4.91
N PRO A 55 11.00 -14.63 5.47
CA PRO A 55 10.79 -13.20 5.69
C PRO A 55 10.41 -12.40 4.44
N LEU A 56 10.89 -12.79 3.26
CA LEU A 56 10.54 -12.12 2.00
C LEU A 56 9.08 -12.35 1.62
N PHE A 57 8.54 -13.53 1.92
CA PHE A 57 7.14 -13.89 1.63
C PHE A 57 6.22 -13.36 2.71
N LEU A 58 6.63 -13.44 3.97
CA LEU A 58 5.90 -12.85 5.09
C LEU A 58 5.84 -11.32 4.98
N GLY A 59 6.89 -10.68 4.45
CA GLY A 59 6.84 -9.24 4.18
C GLY A 59 5.81 -8.86 3.12
N ARG A 60 5.77 -9.61 2.01
CA ARG A 60 4.72 -9.47 0.97
C ARG A 60 3.32 -9.75 1.53
N ALA A 61 3.19 -10.75 2.41
CA ALA A 61 1.93 -11.06 3.08
C ALA A 61 1.42 -9.89 3.92
N VAL A 62 2.31 -9.21 4.64
CA VAL A 62 1.95 -8.02 5.44
C VAL A 62 1.50 -6.88 4.55
N GLU A 63 2.26 -6.59 3.49
CA GLU A 63 1.93 -5.53 2.53
C GLU A 63 0.56 -5.78 1.89
N GLU A 64 0.34 -7.00 1.37
CA GLU A 64 -0.94 -7.38 0.79
C GLU A 64 -2.09 -7.26 1.79
N CYS A 65 -1.90 -7.73 3.03
CA CYS A 65 -2.94 -7.65 4.06
C CYS A 65 -3.31 -6.20 4.40
N VAL A 66 -2.31 -5.31 4.53
CA VAL A 66 -2.54 -3.89 4.79
C VAL A 66 -3.29 -3.26 3.62
N CYS A 67 -2.83 -3.51 2.39
CA CYS A 67 -3.48 -3.01 1.18
C CYS A 67 -4.94 -3.47 1.10
N ARG A 68 -5.25 -4.75 1.34
CA ARG A 68 -6.64 -5.26 1.32
C ARG A 68 -7.53 -4.56 2.35
N VAL A 69 -7.05 -4.26 3.56
CA VAL A 69 -7.82 -3.48 4.53
C VAL A 69 -8.00 -2.02 4.07
N LEU A 70 -6.97 -1.41 3.49
CA LEU A 70 -7.05 -0.06 2.93
C LEU A 70 -7.93 0.06 1.67
N MET A 71 -8.22 -1.05 0.98
CA MET A 71 -9.21 -1.12 -0.11
C MET A 71 -10.64 -1.03 0.41
N GLU A 72 -10.88 -1.40 1.67
CA GLU A 72 -12.21 -1.38 2.27
C GLU A 72 -12.55 -0.03 2.92
N SER A 73 -13.82 0.15 3.28
CA SER A 73 -14.30 1.37 3.94
C SER A 73 -15.03 1.01 5.23
N PRO A 74 -14.70 1.63 6.37
CA PRO A 74 -15.44 1.45 7.62
C PRO A 74 -16.87 2.01 7.55
N GLY A 75 -17.20 2.80 6.54
CA GLY A 75 -18.57 3.25 6.25
C GLY A 75 -19.39 2.32 5.36
N LEU A 76 -18.80 1.22 4.86
CA LEU A 76 -19.45 0.26 3.95
C LEU A 76 -19.31 -1.20 4.41
N VAL A 77 -18.24 -1.52 5.14
CA VAL A 77 -17.85 -2.90 5.46
C VAL A 77 -17.84 -3.10 6.97
N PHE A 78 -18.67 -4.03 7.45
CA PHE A 78 -18.65 -4.46 8.84
C PHE A 78 -17.33 -5.14 9.23
N ALA A 79 -16.92 -5.01 10.48
CA ALA A 79 -15.68 -5.60 11.01
C ALA A 79 -15.55 -7.11 10.71
N ASN A 80 -16.66 -7.85 10.80
CA ASN A 80 -16.73 -9.30 10.58
C ASN A 80 -17.21 -9.71 9.18
N ALA A 81 -17.26 -8.77 8.21
CA ALA A 81 -17.64 -9.08 6.85
C ALA A 81 -16.73 -10.16 6.23
N PRO A 82 -17.23 -11.00 5.31
CA PRO A 82 -16.41 -12.00 4.65
C PRO A 82 -15.28 -11.36 3.81
N VAL A 83 -14.26 -12.15 3.50
CA VAL A 83 -13.05 -11.71 2.77
C VAL A 83 -13.36 -11.18 1.37
N ASP A 84 -14.40 -11.71 0.73
CA ASP A 84 -14.83 -11.42 -0.64
C ASP A 84 -15.97 -10.40 -0.70
N ILE A 85 -16.22 -9.65 0.39
CA ILE A 85 -17.36 -8.71 0.50
C ILE A 85 -17.40 -7.69 -0.65
N ILE A 86 -16.24 -7.26 -1.15
CA ILE A 86 -16.13 -6.29 -2.26
C ILE A 86 -16.01 -6.95 -3.65
N ALA A 87 -16.04 -8.28 -3.77
CA ALA A 87 -15.78 -9.00 -5.02
C ALA A 87 -16.78 -8.67 -6.14
N ASN A 88 -18.01 -8.31 -5.79
CA ASN A 88 -19.04 -7.88 -6.75
C ASN A 88 -19.03 -6.38 -7.02
N GLY A 89 -18.03 -5.65 -6.53
CA GLY A 89 -17.88 -4.20 -6.68
C GLY A 89 -18.42 -3.41 -5.50
N VAL A 90 -17.62 -2.46 -5.00
CA VAL A 90 -17.93 -1.63 -3.82
C VAL A 90 -19.19 -0.78 -4.04
N ASP A 91 -19.47 -0.40 -5.29
CA ASP A 91 -20.65 0.39 -5.67
C ASP A 91 -22.00 -0.33 -5.48
N HIS A 92 -21.98 -1.61 -5.12
CA HIS A 92 -23.16 -2.41 -4.81
C HIS A 92 -23.42 -2.53 -3.30
N LEU A 93 -22.51 -2.03 -2.47
CA LEU A 93 -22.69 -1.96 -1.03
C LEU A 93 -23.52 -0.73 -0.65
N LEU A 94 -24.30 -0.87 0.42
CA LEU A 94 -25.04 0.24 1.01
C LEU A 94 -24.19 0.89 2.12
N PRO A 95 -24.20 2.22 2.24
CA PRO A 95 -23.68 2.92 3.41
C PRO A 95 -24.25 2.34 4.70
N LEU A 96 -23.36 2.13 5.66
CA LEU A 96 -23.75 1.83 7.03
C LEU A 96 -24.51 3.02 7.63
N PHE A 97 -25.50 2.70 8.48
CA PHE A 97 -26.17 3.69 9.31
C PHE A 97 -25.23 4.19 10.41
N ASP A 98 -25.54 5.36 10.98
CA ASP A 98 -24.67 5.99 11.97
C ASP A 98 -24.53 5.14 13.25
N ASP A 99 -25.52 4.30 13.58
CA ASP A 99 -25.48 3.32 14.68
C ASP A 99 -24.82 1.98 14.32
N GLU A 100 -24.44 1.79 13.06
CA GLU A 100 -23.70 0.63 12.55
C GLU A 100 -22.21 0.92 12.35
N LEU A 101 -21.80 2.19 12.40
CA LEU A 101 -20.40 2.59 12.27
C LEU A 101 -19.56 2.05 13.43
N PRO A 102 -18.30 1.66 13.20
CA PRO A 102 -17.44 1.21 14.28
C PRO A 102 -17.09 2.37 15.23
N ASP A 103 -17.34 2.17 16.53
CA ASP A 103 -16.97 3.12 17.59
C ASP A 103 -15.44 3.30 17.71
N ASP A 104 -14.68 2.26 17.38
CA ASP A 104 -13.22 2.27 17.34
C ASP A 104 -12.70 1.70 16.01
N PHE A 105 -12.12 2.59 15.21
CA PHE A 105 -11.56 2.23 13.91
C PHE A 105 -10.32 1.34 14.02
N LEU A 106 -9.57 1.40 15.13
CA LEU A 106 -8.45 0.50 15.33
C LEU A 106 -8.96 -0.93 15.55
N SER A 107 -9.95 -1.12 16.42
CA SER A 107 -10.62 -2.42 16.60
C SER A 107 -11.25 -2.93 15.29
N TRP A 108 -11.81 -2.03 14.46
CA TRP A 108 -12.27 -2.39 13.12
C TRP A 108 -11.11 -2.88 12.23
N CYS A 109 -10.01 -2.14 12.17
CA CYS A 109 -8.80 -2.52 11.42
C CYS A 109 -8.26 -3.88 11.87
N GLU A 110 -8.17 -4.11 13.18
CA GLU A 110 -7.72 -5.39 13.76
C GLU A 110 -8.62 -6.55 13.31
N SER A 111 -9.93 -6.35 13.35
CA SER A 111 -10.90 -7.35 12.90
C SER A 111 -10.78 -7.64 11.39
N ARG A 112 -10.55 -6.60 10.57
CA ARG A 112 -10.32 -6.77 9.13
C ARG A 112 -9.01 -7.49 8.84
N VAL A 113 -7.94 -7.20 9.57
CA VAL A 113 -6.69 -7.96 9.50
C VAL A 113 -6.94 -9.43 9.83
N ASP A 114 -7.72 -9.75 10.86
CA ASP A 114 -8.00 -11.15 11.23
C ASP A 114 -8.82 -11.91 10.20
N VAL A 115 -9.62 -11.21 9.39
CA VAL A 115 -10.35 -11.78 8.26
C VAL A 115 -9.39 -12.11 7.10
N HIS A 116 -8.50 -11.18 6.74
CA HIS A 116 -7.62 -11.29 5.57
C HIS A 116 -6.36 -12.14 5.82
N TRP A 117 -5.74 -11.98 6.99
CA TRP A 117 -4.41 -12.52 7.29
C TRP A 117 -4.26 -14.03 7.10
N PRO A 118 -5.19 -14.91 7.58
CA PRO A 118 -5.01 -16.35 7.46
C PRO A 118 -4.89 -16.82 6.00
N GLY A 119 -5.76 -16.32 5.12
CA GLY A 119 -5.77 -16.70 3.71
C GLY A 119 -4.52 -16.26 2.97
N ILE A 120 -4.11 -15.00 3.17
CA ILE A 120 -2.92 -14.42 2.53
C ILE A 120 -1.66 -15.16 3.00
N ARG A 121 -1.51 -15.35 4.31
CA ARG A 121 -0.35 -16.05 4.89
C ARG A 121 -0.23 -17.47 4.35
N ASP A 122 -1.34 -18.20 4.27
CA ASP A 122 -1.34 -19.59 3.82
C ASP A 122 -1.01 -19.68 2.32
N SER A 123 -1.54 -18.77 1.51
CA SER A 123 -1.15 -18.60 0.09
C SER A 123 0.35 -18.33 -0.07
N MET A 124 0.90 -17.41 0.73
CA MET A 124 2.32 -17.07 0.70
C MET A 124 3.22 -18.23 1.17
N HIS A 125 2.77 -19.03 2.13
CA HIS A 125 3.46 -20.25 2.53
C HIS A 125 3.49 -21.28 1.41
N GLU A 126 2.39 -21.44 0.67
CA GLU A 126 2.35 -22.32 -0.49
C GLU A 126 3.29 -21.86 -1.61
N GLU A 127 3.32 -20.56 -1.91
CA GLU A 127 4.21 -19.97 -2.90
C GLU A 127 5.67 -20.24 -2.54
N TRP A 128 6.06 -19.94 -1.28
CA TRP A 128 7.41 -20.22 -0.79
C TRP A 128 7.76 -21.71 -0.85
N SER A 129 6.82 -22.58 -0.49
CA SER A 129 7.03 -24.03 -0.49
C SER A 129 7.30 -24.60 -1.89
N LYS A 130 6.78 -23.94 -2.93
CA LYS A 130 6.93 -24.32 -4.34
C LYS A 130 8.12 -23.64 -5.02
N ASP A 131 8.72 -22.61 -4.43
CA ASP A 131 9.86 -21.89 -5.03
C ASP A 131 11.11 -22.80 -5.13
N ALA A 132 11.68 -22.89 -6.33
CA ALA A 132 12.85 -23.72 -6.62
C ALA A 132 14.11 -23.29 -5.83
N ARG A 133 14.15 -22.06 -5.32
CA ARG A 133 15.23 -21.47 -4.53
C ARG A 133 14.85 -21.32 -3.05
N LYS A 134 13.78 -21.96 -2.59
CA LYS A 134 13.37 -21.88 -1.17
C LYS A 134 14.52 -22.26 -0.23
N ALA A 135 14.66 -21.51 0.84
CA ALA A 135 15.61 -21.78 1.90
C ALA A 135 15.07 -21.28 3.24
N GLY A 136 15.69 -21.73 4.34
CA GLY A 136 15.22 -21.44 5.70
C GLY A 136 14.01 -22.29 6.09
N ASN A 137 13.44 -21.99 7.26
CA ASN A 137 12.32 -22.71 7.83
C ASN A 137 11.17 -21.76 8.16
N TRP A 138 10.01 -21.95 7.53
CA TRP A 138 8.82 -21.10 7.73
C TRP A 138 8.36 -21.06 9.18
N HIS A 139 8.53 -22.15 9.92
CA HIS A 139 8.05 -22.29 11.29
C HIS A 139 8.94 -21.60 12.35
N GLU A 140 10.06 -20.98 11.94
CA GLU A 140 10.88 -20.15 12.83
C GLU A 140 10.28 -18.77 13.08
N TYR A 141 9.25 -18.40 12.34
CA TYR A 141 8.64 -17.07 12.36
C TYR A 141 7.28 -17.09 13.07
N SER A 142 7.01 -16.07 13.88
CA SER A 142 5.73 -15.94 14.57
C SER A 142 4.69 -15.28 13.64
N MET A 143 3.63 -16.01 13.33
CA MET A 143 2.55 -15.51 12.48
C MET A 143 1.73 -14.40 13.16
N GLU A 144 1.68 -14.43 14.50
CA GLU A 144 1.08 -13.37 15.31
C GLU A 144 1.92 -12.09 15.22
N ALA A 145 3.25 -12.19 15.28
CA ALA A 145 4.11 -11.02 15.17
C ALA A 145 3.98 -10.30 13.80
N TYR A 146 3.81 -11.04 12.71
CA TYR A 146 3.57 -10.45 11.39
C TYR A 146 2.14 -9.91 11.24
N ARG A 147 1.15 -10.56 11.86
CA ARG A 147 -0.20 -10.00 11.99
C ARG A 147 -0.18 -8.65 12.71
N ASP A 148 0.58 -8.53 13.79
CA ASP A 148 0.72 -7.27 14.55
C ASP A 148 1.47 -6.17 13.77
N MET A 149 2.34 -6.54 12.82
CA MET A 149 2.93 -5.59 11.88
C MET A 149 1.86 -4.97 10.97
N CYS A 150 0.87 -5.77 10.52
CA CYS A 150 -0.26 -5.25 9.73
C CYS A 150 -1.03 -4.19 10.53
N VAL A 151 -1.36 -4.49 11.78
CA VAL A 151 -2.06 -3.55 12.68
C VAL A 151 -1.22 -2.31 12.96
N SER A 152 0.09 -2.46 13.11
CA SER A 152 0.99 -1.32 13.31
C SER A 152 1.01 -0.38 12.09
N ALA A 153 0.99 -0.93 10.87
CA ALA A 153 0.87 -0.14 9.65
C ALA A 153 -0.50 0.56 9.53
N LEU A 154 -1.59 -0.10 9.92
CA LEU A 154 -2.93 0.51 9.93
C LEU A 154 -3.06 1.58 11.01
N ARG A 155 -2.36 1.46 12.14
CA ARG A 155 -2.27 2.52 13.15
C ARG A 155 -1.60 3.78 12.59
N MET A 156 -0.53 3.62 11.80
CA MET A 156 0.08 4.74 11.07
C MET A 156 -0.91 5.38 10.09
N HIS A 157 -1.71 4.58 9.38
CA HIS A 157 -2.77 5.11 8.52
C HIS A 157 -3.83 5.89 9.34
N LEU A 158 -4.22 5.42 10.52
CA LEU A 158 -5.17 6.15 11.38
C LEU A 158 -4.63 7.51 11.85
N ASP A 159 -3.31 7.65 12.00
CA ASP A 159 -2.71 8.97 12.25
C ASP A 159 -2.85 9.90 11.03
N GLU A 160 -2.72 9.38 9.82
CA GLU A 160 -3.02 10.12 8.58
C GLU A 160 -4.51 10.51 8.49
N VAL A 161 -5.42 9.63 8.92
CA VAL A 161 -6.86 9.92 9.01
C VAL A 161 -7.14 11.05 10.00
N ARG A 162 -6.51 11.04 11.17
CA ARG A 162 -6.65 12.13 12.16
C ARG A 162 -6.16 13.46 11.61
N ILE A 163 -4.97 13.47 11.00
CA ILE A 163 -4.43 14.67 10.34
C ILE A 163 -5.41 15.17 9.28
N CYS A 164 -5.98 14.26 8.47
CA CYS A 164 -6.96 14.62 7.47
C CYS A 164 -8.20 15.26 8.08
N MET A 165 -8.79 14.64 9.11
CA MET A 165 -9.97 15.15 9.79
C MET A 165 -9.75 16.56 10.36
N GLU A 166 -8.55 16.84 10.89
CA GLU A 166 -8.20 18.13 11.50
C GLU A 166 -7.84 19.22 10.48
N THR A 167 -7.28 18.84 9.33
CA THR A 167 -6.62 19.81 8.42
C THR A 167 -7.19 19.85 7.01
N VAL A 168 -8.16 18.98 6.66
CA VAL A 168 -8.80 18.97 5.34
C VAL A 168 -9.46 20.31 5.06
N SER A 169 -9.21 20.84 3.86
CA SER A 169 -9.84 22.08 3.45
C SER A 169 -11.31 21.84 3.08
N GLN A 170 -12.18 22.84 3.29
CA GLN A 170 -13.58 22.73 2.87
C GLN A 170 -13.72 22.46 1.37
N THR A 171 -12.80 22.98 0.56
CA THR A 171 -12.76 22.75 -0.89
C THR A 171 -12.48 21.28 -1.22
N GLU A 172 -11.48 20.68 -0.59
CA GLU A 172 -11.11 19.27 -0.77
C GLU A 172 -12.24 18.34 -0.30
N LEU A 173 -12.80 18.61 0.88
CA LEU A 173 -13.94 17.86 1.41
C LEU A 173 -15.15 17.93 0.48
N ASN A 174 -15.53 19.11 0.00
CA ASN A 174 -16.66 19.26 -0.92
C ASN A 174 -16.40 18.61 -2.28
N ASN A 175 -15.18 18.74 -2.81
CA ASN A 175 -14.79 18.08 -4.05
C ASN A 175 -14.93 16.55 -3.91
N TRP A 176 -14.44 15.98 -2.81
CA TRP A 176 -14.62 14.57 -2.53
C TRP A 176 -16.12 14.23 -2.39
N ARG A 177 -16.91 14.98 -1.61
CA ARG A 177 -18.37 14.73 -1.46
C ARG A 177 -19.12 14.74 -2.78
N ASP A 178 -18.75 15.63 -3.71
CA ASP A 178 -19.32 15.74 -5.06
C ASP A 178 -18.89 14.61 -6.00
N GLY A 179 -18.00 13.71 -5.55
CA GLY A 179 -17.51 12.57 -6.34
C GLY A 179 -16.33 12.90 -7.23
N LYS A 180 -15.64 14.02 -7.03
CA LYS A 180 -14.42 14.32 -7.80
C LYS A 180 -13.33 13.35 -7.38
N ARG A 181 -12.73 12.70 -8.37
CA ARG A 181 -11.64 11.75 -8.17
C ARG A 181 -10.38 12.25 -8.88
N PRO A 182 -9.20 12.00 -8.32
CA PRO A 182 -7.94 12.21 -9.03
C PRO A 182 -7.88 11.35 -10.29
N GLU A 183 -7.06 11.75 -11.26
CA GLU A 183 -6.87 11.00 -12.52
C GLU A 183 -6.49 9.54 -12.28
N ILE A 184 -5.62 9.31 -11.29
CA ILE A 184 -5.27 7.98 -10.80
C ILE A 184 -5.86 7.83 -9.39
N PRO A 185 -7.06 7.24 -9.22
CA PRO A 185 -7.68 7.07 -7.91
C PRO A 185 -6.97 6.00 -7.07
N ALA A 186 -7.13 6.05 -5.75
CA ALA A 186 -6.76 4.93 -4.88
C ALA A 186 -7.59 3.69 -5.24
N PRO A 187 -7.06 2.46 -5.06
CA PRO A 187 -7.78 1.22 -5.36
C PRO A 187 -8.87 0.95 -4.31
N ASP A 188 -9.96 1.73 -4.37
CA ASP A 188 -11.11 1.67 -3.47
C ASP A 188 -12.28 0.84 -4.03
N GLY A 189 -12.08 0.18 -5.17
CA GLY A 189 -13.07 -0.64 -5.85
C GLY A 189 -14.31 0.10 -6.38
N ARG A 190 -14.33 1.44 -6.34
CA ARG A 190 -15.43 2.26 -6.89
C ARG A 190 -15.24 2.55 -8.37
N SER A 191 -16.33 2.49 -9.12
CA SER A 191 -16.40 2.73 -10.56
C SER A 191 -17.50 3.74 -10.94
N LYS A 192 -18.55 3.88 -10.13
CA LYS A 192 -19.66 4.81 -10.42
C LYS A 192 -19.26 6.25 -10.18
N GLU A 193 -19.71 7.11 -11.09
CA GLU A 193 -19.61 8.56 -10.97
C GLU A 193 -20.76 9.15 -10.13
N GLY A 194 -20.55 10.36 -9.63
CA GLY A 194 -21.53 11.12 -8.86
C GLY A 194 -21.15 11.24 -7.38
N PRO A 195 -22.01 11.88 -6.57
CA PRO A 195 -21.71 12.15 -5.16
C PRO A 195 -21.34 10.89 -4.39
N ASN A 196 -20.38 11.01 -3.48
CA ASN A 196 -19.95 9.88 -2.68
C ASN A 196 -21.09 9.39 -1.78
N PRO A 197 -21.44 8.09 -1.79
CA PRO A 197 -22.64 7.58 -1.11
C PRO A 197 -22.55 7.68 0.42
N ILE A 198 -21.32 7.75 0.95
CA ILE A 198 -21.02 7.93 2.37
C ILE A 198 -20.78 9.40 2.76
N ALA A 199 -20.97 10.35 1.85
CA ALA A 199 -20.87 11.77 2.15
C ALA A 199 -21.91 12.18 3.22
N ARG A 200 -21.49 13.06 4.13
CA ARG A 200 -22.34 13.63 5.19
C ARG A 200 -22.38 15.16 5.08
N LYS A 201 -23.23 15.78 5.89
CA LYS A 201 -23.31 17.24 5.99
C LYS A 201 -22.54 17.73 7.22
N GLY A 202 -22.05 18.96 7.16
CA GLY A 202 -21.29 19.59 8.24
C GLY A 202 -19.80 19.32 8.13
N ASP A 203 -19.15 19.24 9.28
CA ASP A 203 -17.70 19.02 9.40
C ASP A 203 -17.30 17.65 8.84
N CYS A 204 -16.00 17.47 8.60
CA CYS A 204 -15.45 16.19 8.12
C CYS A 204 -15.69 15.10 9.18
N THR A 205 -16.38 14.02 8.80
CA THR A 205 -16.55 12.86 9.67
C THR A 205 -15.32 11.93 9.60
N LEU A 206 -15.18 11.03 10.58
CA LEU A 206 -14.05 10.09 10.60
C LEU A 206 -14.05 9.14 9.39
N VAL A 207 -15.23 8.72 8.92
CA VAL A 207 -15.38 7.92 7.69
C VAL A 207 -14.93 8.72 6.46
N GLU A 208 -15.34 9.99 6.35
CA GLU A 208 -14.90 10.85 5.24
C GLU A 208 -13.39 11.08 5.26
N ALA A 209 -12.82 11.29 6.45
CA ALA A 209 -11.38 11.42 6.62
C ALA A 209 -10.62 10.15 6.22
N TRP A 210 -11.14 8.95 6.54
CA TRP A 210 -10.56 7.68 6.08
C TRP A 210 -10.49 7.61 4.56
N GLU A 211 -11.59 7.96 3.90
CA GLU A 211 -11.69 7.91 2.45
C GLU A 211 -10.80 8.93 1.74
N ILE A 212 -10.69 10.14 2.30
CA ILE A 212 -9.85 11.21 1.75
C ILE A 212 -8.36 10.91 2.01
N ALA A 213 -8.03 10.42 3.20
CA ALA A 213 -6.65 10.07 3.57
C ALA A 213 -6.16 8.78 2.92
N ARG A 214 -7.05 7.95 2.36
CA ARG A 214 -6.70 6.68 1.70
C ARG A 214 -5.57 6.89 0.68
N PRO A 215 -4.41 6.24 0.85
CA PRO A 215 -3.31 6.39 -0.08
C PRO A 215 -3.62 5.67 -1.40
N TRP A 216 -2.93 6.08 -2.46
CA TRP A 216 -2.77 5.21 -3.62
C TRP A 216 -1.74 4.13 -3.30
N PHE A 217 -1.98 2.92 -3.79
CA PHE A 217 -1.07 1.76 -3.70
C PHE A 217 -1.33 0.84 -4.89
N VAL A 218 -0.42 -0.12 -5.11
CA VAL A 218 -0.62 -1.15 -6.14
C VAL A 218 -1.74 -2.09 -5.70
N ASP A 219 -2.78 -2.21 -6.52
CA ASP A 219 -3.90 -3.11 -6.27
C ASP A 219 -3.37 -4.56 -6.11
N PRO A 220 -3.62 -5.24 -4.98
CA PRO A 220 -3.22 -6.62 -4.74
C PRO A 220 -3.64 -7.61 -5.83
N ASP A 221 -4.74 -7.33 -6.53
CA ASP A 221 -5.27 -8.20 -7.57
C ASP A 221 -4.71 -7.85 -8.97
N ALA A 222 -3.86 -6.82 -9.07
CA ALA A 222 -3.21 -6.45 -10.32
C ALA A 222 -2.12 -7.44 -10.76
N PRO A 223 -1.86 -7.60 -12.07
CA PRO A 223 -0.77 -8.44 -12.56
C PRO A 223 0.60 -8.01 -12.01
N LEU A 224 1.48 -8.99 -11.75
CA LEU A 224 2.85 -8.71 -11.32
C LEU A 224 3.55 -7.72 -12.26
N PHE A 225 4.24 -6.74 -11.69
CA PHE A 225 4.99 -5.68 -12.39
C PHE A 225 4.15 -4.73 -13.26
N SER A 226 2.82 -4.74 -13.18
CA SER A 226 1.96 -3.86 -14.02
C SER A 226 1.92 -2.40 -13.57
N HIS A 227 2.43 -2.07 -12.37
CA HIS A 227 2.31 -0.74 -11.78
C HIS A 227 3.64 -0.17 -11.28
N ASN A 228 4.73 -0.45 -12.01
CA ASN A 228 5.99 0.27 -11.81
C ASN A 228 5.81 1.73 -12.20
N VAL A 229 6.20 2.62 -11.30
CA VAL A 229 6.18 4.06 -11.56
C VAL A 229 7.54 4.50 -12.09
N ILE A 230 7.54 5.45 -13.02
CA ILE A 230 8.74 6.21 -13.39
C ILE A 230 8.55 7.70 -13.05
N HIS A 231 9.57 8.29 -12.41
CA HIS A 231 9.62 9.74 -12.16
C HIS A 231 9.57 10.52 -13.48
N PRO A 232 8.96 11.73 -13.55
CA PRO A 232 8.86 12.51 -14.79
C PRO A 232 10.18 12.85 -15.49
N GLU A 233 11.30 12.74 -14.80
CA GLU A 233 12.66 12.93 -15.35
C GLU A 233 13.39 11.59 -15.59
N HIS A 234 12.67 10.46 -15.52
CA HIS A 234 13.12 9.10 -15.84
C HIS A 234 14.26 8.50 -15.00
N TRP A 235 14.81 9.25 -14.03
CA TRP A 235 15.92 8.81 -13.18
C TRP A 235 15.55 7.79 -12.10
N PHE A 236 14.26 7.67 -11.74
CA PHE A 236 13.77 6.71 -10.75
C PHE A 236 12.67 5.82 -11.33
N GLN A 237 12.77 4.53 -11.03
CA GLN A 237 11.70 3.55 -11.24
C GLN A 237 11.55 2.68 -10.00
N GLY A 238 10.32 2.55 -9.52
CA GLY A 238 10.01 1.73 -8.35
C GLY A 238 8.53 1.44 -8.24
N GLU A 239 8.22 0.42 -7.47
CA GLU A 239 6.88 0.21 -6.91
C GLU A 239 6.84 1.07 -5.63
N TYR A 240 5.85 1.96 -5.52
CA TYR A 240 5.61 2.69 -4.28
C TYR A 240 4.60 1.92 -3.46
N ASP A 241 4.93 1.67 -2.20
CA ASP A 241 4.04 0.91 -1.33
C ASP A 241 2.79 1.74 -1.00
N LEU A 242 2.95 3.00 -0.54
CA LEU A 242 1.83 3.93 -0.30
C LEU A 242 2.15 5.36 -0.75
N VAL A 243 1.18 6.03 -1.40
CA VAL A 243 1.26 7.45 -1.77
C VAL A 243 0.05 8.20 -1.18
N TYR A 244 0.28 8.94 -0.10
CA TYR A 244 -0.69 9.86 0.49
C TYR A 244 -0.66 11.20 -0.24
N ARG A 245 -1.83 11.80 -0.44
CA ARG A 245 -1.99 13.07 -1.17
C ARG A 245 -3.10 13.97 -0.64
N HIS A 246 -3.44 13.83 0.64
CA HIS A 246 -4.48 14.62 1.28
C HIS A 246 -3.93 15.90 1.90
N CYS A 247 -4.82 16.88 2.13
CA CYS A 247 -4.52 18.13 2.84
C CYS A 247 -3.36 18.92 2.20
N GLY A 248 -3.32 18.94 0.86
CA GLY A 248 -2.35 19.72 0.08
C GLY A 248 -0.89 19.25 0.23
N LYS A 249 -0.65 18.03 0.71
CA LYS A 249 0.70 17.47 0.88
C LYS A 249 0.77 16.06 0.30
N ILE A 250 1.81 15.81 -0.48
CA ILE A 250 2.15 14.46 -0.95
C ILE A 250 3.17 13.84 0.01
N ARG A 251 2.91 12.63 0.48
CA ARG A 251 3.83 11.80 1.27
C ARG A 251 3.94 10.42 0.62
N ILE A 252 5.15 10.02 0.30
CA ILE A 252 5.45 8.66 -0.20
C ILE A 252 5.98 7.86 0.98
N MET A 253 5.39 6.69 1.22
CA MET A 253 5.78 5.78 2.29
C MET A 253 6.09 4.41 1.72
N ASP A 254 7.22 3.88 2.16
CA ASP A 254 7.71 2.55 1.83
C ASP A 254 7.49 1.65 3.06
N LEU A 255 6.64 0.64 2.92
CA LEU A 255 6.28 -0.33 3.96
C LEU A 255 7.32 -1.44 3.99
N LYS A 256 7.96 -1.61 5.14
CA LYS A 256 8.96 -2.67 5.34
C LYS A 256 8.65 -3.49 6.58
N ALA A 257 8.17 -4.71 6.36
CA ALA A 257 7.95 -5.69 7.41
C ALA A 257 9.27 -6.37 7.79
N SER A 258 9.86 -5.94 8.89
CA SER A 258 11.10 -6.54 9.40
C SER A 258 11.19 -6.49 10.92
N ARG A 259 11.97 -7.43 11.47
CA ARG A 259 12.34 -7.47 12.90
C ARG A 259 13.67 -6.75 13.18
N GLY A 260 14.27 -6.10 12.18
CA GLY A 260 15.50 -5.32 12.29
C GLY A 260 16.78 -6.15 12.52
N GLY A 261 16.70 -7.48 12.46
CA GLY A 261 17.81 -8.39 12.79
C GLY A 261 18.56 -8.97 11.59
N GLY A 262 18.19 -8.63 10.35
CA GLY A 262 18.83 -9.16 9.14
C GLY A 262 19.69 -8.14 8.42
N ASP A 263 20.73 -8.61 7.72
CA ASP A 263 21.69 -7.78 6.96
C ASP A 263 21.02 -6.78 6.01
N ARG A 264 19.84 -7.12 5.46
CA ARG A 264 19.09 -6.24 4.56
C ARG A 264 18.25 -5.19 5.26
N SER A 265 17.87 -5.42 6.51
CA SER A 265 16.99 -4.52 7.26
C SER A 265 17.70 -3.40 8.00
N GLY A 266 19.02 -3.53 8.21
CA GLY A 266 19.83 -2.47 8.80
C GLY A 266 19.83 -1.19 7.96
N ASN A 267 19.76 -1.33 6.63
CA ASN A 267 19.94 -0.23 5.69
C ASN A 267 18.62 0.42 5.26
N TYR A 268 17.48 0.02 5.83
CA TYR A 268 16.19 0.66 5.53
C TYR A 268 16.17 2.14 5.93
N ILE A 269 16.86 2.51 7.01
CA ILE A 269 16.99 3.92 7.41
C ILE A 269 17.76 4.73 6.37
N GLU A 270 18.67 4.10 5.64
CA GLU A 270 19.49 4.75 4.61
C GLU A 270 18.74 4.89 3.28
N GLN A 271 17.69 4.10 3.03
CA GLN A 271 16.81 4.25 1.86
C GLN A 271 15.97 5.54 1.91
N LEU A 272 15.87 6.18 3.08
CA LEU A 272 15.05 7.38 3.31
C LEU A 272 15.88 8.68 3.35
N ARG A 273 17.20 8.62 3.11
CA ARG A 273 18.13 9.76 3.12
C ARG A 273 18.51 10.18 1.71
#